data_AF-A0A7Z9LBY7-F1
#
_entry.id   AF-A0A7Z9LBY7-F1
#
_cell.length_a   1.000
_cell.length_b   1.000
_cell.length_c   1.000
_cell.angle_alpha   90.00
_cell.angle_beta   90.00
_cell.angle_gamma   90.00
#
_symmetry.space_group_name_H-M   'P 1'
#
loop_
_entity.id
_entity.type
_entity.pdbx_description
1 polymer ?
#
loop_
_entity_poly.entity_id
_entity_poly.type
_entity_poly.pdbx_seq_one_letter_code
_entity_poly.pdbx_strand_id
1 'polypeptide(L)' 'MKFATLIAVVVFSLVAIAHLLRLITQVEVLIGGEVMPMWPSFAGFLLAGILAIALWRQGRSPA' A
#
# COMPACT_ATOMS: atom_id res chain seq x y z
N MET A 1 -7.90 -4.69 -18.42
CA MET A 1 -7.74 -5.19 -17.03
C MET A 1 -9.01 -5.89 -16.58
N LYS A 2 -8.93 -7.03 -15.89
CA LYS A 2 -10.10 -7.69 -15.29
C LYS A 2 -10.62 -6.87 -14.09
N PHE A 3 -11.93 -6.89 -13.82
CA PHE A 3 -12.53 -6.13 -12.71
C PHE A 3 -11.86 -6.41 -11.35
N ALA A 4 -11.60 -7.68 -11.05
CA ALA A 4 -10.90 -8.08 -9.83
C ALA A 4 -9.49 -7.48 -9.72
N THR A 5 -8.75 -7.39 -10.84
CA THR A 5 -7.41 -6.77 -10.86
C THR A 5 -7.49 -5.27 -10.59
N LEU A 6 -8.53 -4.59 -11.09
CA LEU A 6 -8.75 -3.17 -10.82
C LEU A 6 -9.02 -2.93 -9.34
N ILE A 7 -9.87 -3.75 -8.71
CA ILE A 7 -10.11 -3.67 -7.26
C ILE A 7 -8.79 -3.85 -6.50
N ALA A 8 -8.00 -4.87 -6.84
CA ALA A 8 -6.72 -5.11 -6.18
C ALA A 8 -5.77 -3.92 -6.30
N VAL A 9 -5.63 -3.32 -7.50
CA VAL A 9 -4.82 -2.12 -7.71
C VAL A 9 -5.28 -0.96 -6.84
N VAL A 10 -6.59 -0.70 -6.77
CA VAL A 10 -7.15 0.38 -5.95
C VAL A 10 -6.87 0.15 -4.48
N VAL A 11 -7.15 -1.06 -3.96
CA VAL A 11 -6.93 -1.39 -2.54
C VAL A 11 -5.46 -1.27 -2.16
N PHE A 12 -4.55 -1.87 -2.94
CA PHE A 12 -3.11 -1.75 -2.66
C PHE A 12 -2.60 -0.31 -2.76
N SER A 13 -3.15 0.49 -3.68
CA SER A 13 -2.80 1.91 -3.79
C SER A 13 -3.25 2.69 -2.55
N LEU A 14 -4.47 2.46 -2.06
CA LEU A 14 -4.97 3.11 -0.84
C LEU A 14 -4.14 2.74 0.38
N VAL A 15 -3.77 1.45 0.52
CA VAL A 15 -2.90 0.98 1.61
C VAL A 15 -1.52 1.62 1.53
N ALA A 16 -0.92 1.68 0.34
CA ALA A 16 0.37 2.34 0.14
C ALA A 16 0.30 3.83 0.53
N ILE A 17 -0.74 4.55 0.08
CA ILE A 17 -0.95 5.96 0.42
C ILE A 17 -1.13 6.14 1.93
N ALA A 18 -1.90 5.28 2.61
CA ALA A 18 -2.08 5.35 4.05
C ALA A 18 -0.75 5.19 4.81
N HIS A 19 0.08 4.22 4.40
CA HIS A 19 1.42 4.05 4.99
C HIS A 19 2.35 5.23 4.69
N LEU A 20 2.32 5.75 3.46
CA LEU A 20 3.11 6.92 3.10
C LEU A 20 2.69 8.15 3.91
N LEU A 21 1.38 8.38 4.05
CA LEU A 21 0.85 9.47 4.85
C LEU A 21 1.32 9.33 6.30
N ARG A 22 1.20 8.13 6.89
CA ARG A 22 1.69 7.86 8.25
C ARG A 22 3.18 8.20 8.40
N LEU A 23 4.00 7.87 7.41
CA LEU A 23 5.43 8.18 7.42
C LEU A 23 5.71 9.69 7.30
N ILE A 24 4.90 10.44 6.54
CA ILE A 24 5.09 11.88 6.37
C ILE A 24 4.61 12.66 7.59
N THR A 25 3.41 12.34 8.08
CA THR A 25 2.78 13.04 9.20
C THR A 25 3.26 12.55 10.56
N GLN A 26 4.05 11.49 10.58
CA GLN A 26 4.54 10.84 11.79
C GLN A 26 3.40 10.42 12.75
N VAL A 27 2.25 10.00 12.20
CA VAL A 27 1.09 9.59 13.00
C VAL A 27 1.43 8.37 13.86
N GLU A 28 1.31 8.56 15.17
CA GLU A 28 1.45 7.50 16.16
C GLU A 28 0.22 6.61 16.14
N VAL A 29 0.45 5.30 16.09
CA VAL A 29 -0.59 4.28 16.11
C VAL A 29 -0.33 3.43 17.33
N LEU A 30 -1.29 3.40 18.25
CA LEU A 30 -1.21 2.54 19.44
C LEU A 30 -1.84 1.18 19.12
N ILE A 31 -1.13 0.11 19.45
CA ILE A 31 -1.65 -1.26 19.34
C ILE A 31 -1.44 -1.93 20.69
N GLY A 32 -2.55 -2.22 21.39
CA GLY A 32 -2.47 -2.78 22.73
C GLY A 32 -1.82 -1.86 23.76
N GLY A 33 -1.86 -0.54 23.56
CA GLY A 33 -1.27 0.45 24.45
C GLY A 33 0.18 0.84 24.14
N GLU A 34 0.85 0.11 23.24
CA GLU A 34 2.22 0.40 22.82
C GLU A 34 2.25 1.18 21.50
N VAL A 35 3.21 2.11 21.38
CA VAL A 35 3.42 2.87 20.14
C VAL A 35 4.05 1.95 19.10
N MET A 36 3.32 1.70 18.01
CA MET A 36 3.82 0.90 16.91
C MET A 36 5.00 1.62 16.23
N PRO A 37 6.17 0.98 16.10
CA PRO A 37 7.30 1.57 15.38
C PRO A 37 6.96 1.98 13.94
N MET A 38 7.80 2.83 13.34
CA MET A 38 7.59 3.32 11.96
C MET A 38 8.03 2.33 10.87
N TRP A 39 8.99 1.45 11.16
CA TRP A 39 9.53 0.49 10.19
C TRP A 39 8.47 -0.34 9.43
N PRO A 40 7.35 -0.81 10.05
CA PRO A 40 6.35 -1.59 9.33
C PRO A 40 5.64 -0.78 8.25
N SER A 41 5.55 0.55 8.41
CA SER A 41 4.95 1.40 7.39
C SER A 41 5.85 1.60 6.17
N PHE A 42 7.18 1.56 6.33
CA PHE A 42 8.07 1.49 5.18
C PHE A 42 7.85 0.20 4.38
N ALA A 43 7.77 -0.94 5.08
CA ALA A 43 7.50 -2.23 4.44
C ALA A 43 6.11 -2.24 3.76
N GLY A 44 5.08 -1.75 4.46
CA GLY A 44 3.71 -1.66 3.94
C GLY A 44 3.61 -0.77 2.70
N PHE A 45 4.24 0.41 2.71
CA PHE A 45 4.30 1.30 1.55
C PHE A 45 5.00 0.64 0.36
N LEU A 46 6.17 0.05 0.58
CA LEU A 46 6.96 -0.54 -0.49
C LEU A 46 6.26 -1.75 -1.11
N LEU A 47 5.79 -2.70 -0.29
CA LEU A 47 5.16 -3.91 -0.77
C LEU A 47 3.83 -3.61 -1.47
N ALA A 48 2.95 -2.83 -0.84
CA ALA A 48 1.66 -2.47 -1.45
C ALA A 48 1.85 -1.62 -2.72
N GLY A 49 2.79 -0.68 -2.70
CA GLY A 49 3.13 0.14 -3.87
C GLY A 49 3.66 -0.68 -5.04
N ILE A 50 4.60 -1.60 -4.79
CA ILE A 50 5.14 -2.50 -5.82
C ILE A 50 4.01 -3.37 -6.41
N LEU A 51 3.16 -3.95 -5.57
CA LEU A 51 2.04 -4.79 -6.04
C LEU A 51 1.04 -3.99 -6.88
N ALA A 52 0.67 -2.78 -6.45
CA ALA A 52 -0.21 -1.90 -7.22
C ALA A 52 0.38 -1.59 -8.61
N ILE A 53 1.66 -1.23 -8.66
CA ILE A 53 2.36 -0.92 -9.92
C ILE A 53 2.47 -2.16 -10.81
N ALA A 54 2.83 -3.31 -10.25
CA ALA A 54 2.98 -4.55 -11.00
C ALA A 54 1.66 -4.99 -11.64
N LEU A 55 0.57 -5.00 -10.88
CA LEU A 55 -0.77 -5.37 -11.37
C LEU A 55 -1.28 -4.38 -12.42
N TRP A 56 -1.03 -3.09 -12.24
CA TRP A 56 -1.36 -2.06 -13.22
C TRP A 56 -0.66 -2.28 -14.56
N ARG A 57 0.64 -2.57 -14.52
CA ARG A 57 1.45 -2.84 -15.72
C ARG A 57 1.01 -4.11 -16.44
N GLN A 58 0.75 -5.19 -15.69
CA GLN A 58 0.26 -6.45 -16.27
C GLN A 58 -1.08 -6.25 -16.98
N GLY A 59 -2.02 -5.55 -16.36
CA GLY A 59 -3.34 -5.37 -16.96
C GLY A 59 -3.37 -4.42 -18.18
N ARG A 60 -2.29 -3.68 -18.43
CA ARG A 60 -2.07 -2.84 -19.62
C ARG A 60 -1.27 -3.52 -20.72
N SER A 61 -0.55 -4.60 -20.40
CA SER A 61 0.19 -5.37 -21.41
C SER A 61 -0.81 -6.26 -22.15
N PRO A 62 -0.94 -6.14 -23.49
CA PRO A 62 -1.69 -7.13 -24.27
C PRO A 62 -1.00 -8.48 -24.10
N ALA A 63 -1.78 -9.53 -23.81
CA ALA A 63 -1.29 -10.90 -23.77
C ALA A 63 -0.89 -11.39 -25.16
#